data_AF-A0A9X3PVM3-F1
#
_entry.id   AF-A0A9X3PVM3-F1
#
_cell.length_a   1.000
_cell.length_b   1.000
_cell.length_c   1.000
_cell.angle_alpha   90.00
_cell.angle_beta   90.00
_cell.angle_gamma   90.00
#
_symmetry.space_group_name_H-M   'P 1'
#
loop_
_entity.id
_entity.type
_entity.pdbx_description
1 polymer ?
#
loop_
_entity_poly.entity_id
_entity_poly.type
_entity_poly.pdbx_seq_one_letter_code
_entity_poly.pdbx_strand_id
1 'polypeptide(L)'
;MKPIYRGILCFSALLSAQSLIAAEPPRLIFEAPDSLAPLAARLSEVNPHRFRSAMQLTGVDHPGLPIRVILARETSTLARRAPPWASGFAVSQADTIVIMPERVHAYPYHSLEAVLVHEVAHILIARSARGRPVPRWFDEGLAMVAAHTWGLEDRARLVWAMVAGRPISFDELDRLFKMDGADAQRAYVLAAALVRYILRNSGQSTPREILALLAKGVPFDEAFTQVTSLTLAEVETAFWAHQTMWSRWVPVATSSAMLWLAITLLALYAFRRRQKHALAVRRRWEEEDLEP
;
A
#
# COMPACT_ATOMS: atom_id res chain seq x y z
N MET A 1 -43.69 -1.17 63.51
CA MET A 1 -42.37 -0.57 63.79
C MET A 1 -41.35 -1.17 62.82
N LYS A 2 -40.51 -0.31 62.21
CA LYS A 2 -39.39 -0.60 61.27
C LYS A 2 -38.34 -1.59 61.85
N PRO A 3 -37.33 -2.12 61.10
CA PRO A 3 -36.96 -1.82 59.70
C PRO A 3 -36.70 -3.03 58.77
N ILE A 4 -36.67 -2.69 57.48
CA ILE A 4 -36.27 -3.48 56.32
C ILE A 4 -34.74 -3.39 56.16
N TYR A 5 -34.03 -4.52 56.09
CA TYR A 5 -32.62 -4.57 55.68
C TYR A 5 -32.53 -4.71 54.16
N ARG A 6 -32.16 -3.62 53.48
CA ARG A 6 -31.69 -3.64 52.08
C ARG A 6 -30.21 -4.03 52.07
N GLY A 7 -29.91 -5.27 51.68
CA GLY A 7 -28.56 -5.68 51.31
C GLY A 7 -28.25 -5.17 49.90
N ILE A 8 -27.38 -4.16 49.79
CA ILE A 8 -26.81 -3.71 48.52
C ILE A 8 -25.63 -4.64 48.23
N LEU A 9 -25.78 -5.54 47.25
CA LEU A 9 -24.67 -6.26 46.65
C LEU A 9 -23.87 -5.27 45.79
N CYS A 10 -22.77 -4.75 46.32
CA CYS A 10 -21.74 -4.08 45.53
C CYS A 10 -21.02 -5.12 44.68
N PHE A 11 -21.41 -5.23 43.40
CA PHE A 11 -20.62 -5.91 42.38
C PHE A 11 -19.36 -5.07 42.13
N SER A 12 -18.24 -5.46 42.74
CA SER A 12 -16.94 -4.86 42.48
C SER A 12 -16.49 -5.30 41.09
N ALA A 13 -16.69 -4.41 40.10
CA ALA A 13 -16.09 -4.56 38.79
C ALA A 13 -14.57 -4.41 38.93
N LEU A 14 -13.87 -5.54 38.97
CA LEU A 14 -12.42 -5.60 38.75
C LEU A 14 -12.17 -5.20 37.28
N LEU A 15 -11.99 -3.90 37.02
CA LEU A 15 -11.32 -3.47 35.79
C LEU A 15 -9.88 -3.96 35.88
N SER A 16 -9.59 -5.07 35.21
CA SER A 16 -8.24 -5.46 34.84
C SER A 16 -7.69 -4.37 33.93
N ALA A 17 -6.96 -3.42 34.50
CA ALA A 17 -6.09 -2.51 33.78
C ALA A 17 -4.95 -3.34 33.17
N GLN A 18 -5.18 -3.93 31.99
CA GLN A 18 -4.08 -4.35 31.15
C GLN A 18 -3.27 -3.10 30.84
N SER A 19 -2.05 -3.03 31.36
CA SER A 19 -1.07 -2.04 30.96
C SER A 19 -0.91 -2.14 29.44
N LEU A 20 -1.48 -1.20 28.69
CA LEU A 20 -1.18 -0.98 27.29
C LEU A 20 0.28 -0.55 27.23
N ILE A 21 1.20 -1.51 27.15
CA ILE A 21 2.59 -1.24 26.81
C ILE A 21 2.52 -0.64 25.40
N ALA A 22 2.85 0.65 25.28
CA ALA A 22 2.83 1.33 24.01
C ALA A 22 3.83 0.65 23.06
N ALA A 23 3.41 0.39 21.82
CA ALA A 23 4.26 -0.22 20.82
C ALA A 23 5.53 0.64 20.59
N GLU A 24 6.70 0.00 20.64
CA GLU A 24 7.99 0.68 20.48
C GLU A 24 8.41 0.68 19.00
N PRO A 25 8.89 1.79 18.43
CA PRO A 25 9.32 1.80 17.04
C PRO A 25 10.59 0.98 16.82
N PRO A 26 10.83 0.45 15.60
CA PRO A 26 12.05 -0.26 15.27
C PRO A 26 13.30 0.58 15.52
N ARG A 27 14.28 0.01 16.24
CA ARG A 27 15.61 0.63 16.39
C ARG A 27 16.44 0.35 15.14
N LEU A 28 17.00 1.39 14.54
CA LEU A 28 17.80 1.30 13.32
C LEU A 28 19.25 1.70 13.60
N ILE A 29 20.20 0.94 13.06
CA ILE A 29 21.64 1.22 13.13
C ILE A 29 22.14 1.45 11.71
N PHE A 30 22.58 2.66 11.40
CA PHE A 30 23.00 3.02 10.04
C PHE A 30 24.50 2.82 9.84
N GLU A 31 24.85 2.19 8.71
CA GLU A 31 26.21 2.03 8.21
C GLU A 31 26.27 2.59 6.79
N ALA A 32 27.18 3.53 6.53
CA ALA A 32 27.31 4.18 5.24
C ALA A 32 28.77 4.57 4.98
N PRO A 33 29.24 4.56 3.71
CA PRO A 33 30.49 5.19 3.36
C PRO A 33 30.40 6.72 3.56
N ASP A 34 31.54 7.40 3.72
CA ASP A 34 31.61 8.85 3.98
C ASP A 34 30.79 9.67 2.98
N SER A 35 30.79 9.26 1.70
CA SER A 35 30.02 9.92 0.64
C SER A 35 28.51 9.91 0.86
N LEU A 36 27.99 8.96 1.65
CA LEU A 36 26.57 8.80 1.97
C LEU A 36 26.24 9.16 3.43
N ALA A 37 27.22 9.62 4.22
CA ALA A 37 27.01 9.99 5.62
C ALA A 37 25.90 11.05 5.84
N PRO A 38 25.78 12.11 5.01
CA PRO A 38 24.68 13.06 5.15
C PRO A 38 23.30 12.41 4.96
N LEU A 39 23.23 11.39 4.10
CA LEU A 39 21.99 10.68 3.84
C LEU A 39 21.63 9.72 4.97
N ALA A 40 22.63 9.04 5.55
CA ALA A 40 22.45 8.22 6.75
C ALA A 40 21.93 9.06 7.93
N ALA A 41 22.51 10.25 8.14
CA ALA A 41 22.04 11.20 9.16
C ALA A 41 20.56 11.58 8.93
N ARG A 42 20.19 11.96 7.69
CA ARG A 42 18.80 12.28 7.35
C ARG A 42 17.83 11.12 7.61
N LEU A 43 18.23 9.89 7.26
CA LEU A 43 17.40 8.71 7.48
C LEU A 43 17.29 8.33 8.97
N SER A 44 18.30 8.64 9.77
CA SER A 44 18.27 8.40 11.23
C SER A 44 17.25 9.30 11.96
N GLU A 45 16.89 10.43 11.36
CA GLU A 45 15.90 11.39 11.89
C GLU A 45 14.47 11.12 11.39
N VAL A 46 14.25 10.04 10.62
CA VAL A 46 12.93 9.70 10.10
C VAL A 46 11.93 9.51 11.24
N ASN A 47 10.79 10.19 11.14
CA ASN A 47 9.73 10.11 12.14
C ASN A 47 9.32 8.64 12.40
N PRO A 48 9.44 8.13 13.64
CA PRO A 48 9.11 6.74 13.97
C PRO A 48 7.67 6.32 13.63
N HIS A 49 6.72 7.27 13.55
CA HIS A 49 5.35 7.01 13.12
C HIS A 49 5.24 6.45 11.70
N ARG A 50 6.27 6.62 10.85
CA ARG A 50 6.29 6.01 9.51
C ARG A 50 6.27 4.48 9.56
N PHE A 51 6.78 3.86 10.63
CA PHE A 51 6.78 2.41 10.79
C PHE A 51 5.47 1.85 11.37
N ARG A 52 4.56 2.71 11.85
CA ARG A 52 3.32 2.28 12.50
C ARG A 52 2.47 1.38 11.59
N SER A 53 2.38 1.71 10.30
CA SER A 53 1.63 0.91 9.33
C SER A 53 2.19 -0.51 9.24
N ALA A 54 3.52 -0.65 9.11
CA ALA A 54 4.19 -1.94 9.09
C ALA A 54 3.96 -2.74 10.38
N MET A 55 4.07 -2.09 11.54
CA MET A 55 3.83 -2.71 12.85
C MET A 55 2.38 -3.20 13.00
N GLN A 56 1.40 -2.39 12.58
CA GLN A 56 -0.02 -2.76 12.62
C GLN A 56 -0.35 -3.94 11.72
N LEU A 57 0.16 -3.92 10.48
CA LEU A 57 -0.04 -5.00 9.52
C LEU A 57 0.58 -6.32 10.00
N THR A 58 1.75 -6.25 10.65
CA THR A 58 2.49 -7.44 11.11
C THR A 58 2.10 -7.89 12.52
N GLY A 59 1.40 -7.06 13.29
CA GLY A 59 1.08 -7.33 14.70
C GLY A 59 2.29 -7.29 15.61
N VAL A 60 3.36 -6.60 15.20
CA VAL A 60 4.60 -6.50 15.97
C VAL A 60 4.57 -5.22 16.81
N ASP A 61 4.27 -5.37 18.10
CA ASP A 61 4.30 -4.25 19.06
C ASP A 61 5.71 -4.01 19.62
N HIS A 62 6.52 -5.07 19.66
CA HIS A 62 7.93 -5.04 20.07
C HIS A 62 8.80 -5.52 18.91
N PRO A 63 9.46 -4.61 18.19
CA PRO A 63 10.19 -4.96 16.98
C PRO A 63 11.35 -5.90 17.26
N GLY A 64 11.94 -5.88 18.45
CA GLY A 64 13.00 -6.80 18.85
C GLY A 64 14.40 -6.22 18.64
N LEU A 65 15.30 -6.99 18.02
CA LEU A 65 16.68 -6.58 17.80
C LEU A 65 16.77 -5.33 16.90
N PRO A 66 17.81 -4.48 17.09
CA PRO A 66 18.08 -3.40 16.16
C PRO A 66 18.25 -3.92 14.73
N ILE A 67 17.71 -3.19 13.77
CA ILE A 67 17.84 -3.47 12.34
C ILE A 67 19.04 -2.70 11.81
N ARG A 68 20.00 -3.39 11.22
CA ARG A 68 21.14 -2.76 10.56
C ARG A 68 20.73 -2.26 9.18
N VAL A 69 21.02 -1.00 8.89
CA VAL A 69 20.69 -0.31 7.64
C VAL A 69 21.98 0.06 6.93
N ILE A 70 22.29 -0.61 5.83
CA ILE A 70 23.50 -0.35 5.04
C ILE A 70 23.13 0.53 3.85
N LEU A 71 23.69 1.73 3.76
CA LEU A 71 23.63 2.54 2.55
C LEU A 71 24.79 2.18 1.63
N ALA A 72 24.47 1.50 0.53
CA ALA A 72 25.44 0.97 -0.40
C ALA A 72 25.46 1.80 -1.68
N ARG A 73 26.65 2.20 -2.12
CA ARG A 73 26.83 2.81 -3.45
C ARG A 73 26.52 1.80 -4.56
N GLU A 74 26.11 2.30 -5.71
CA GLU A 74 25.89 1.50 -6.93
C GLU A 74 27.11 0.63 -7.30
N THR A 75 28.32 1.14 -7.06
CA THR A 75 29.59 0.47 -7.35
C THR A 75 29.99 -0.58 -6.31
N SER A 76 29.20 -0.80 -5.27
CA SER A 76 29.51 -1.77 -4.20
C SER A 76 29.26 -3.23 -4.63
N THR A 77 29.88 -4.16 -3.91
CA THR A 77 29.62 -5.61 -4.08
C THR A 77 28.18 -5.98 -3.72
N LEU A 78 27.58 -5.27 -2.75
CA LEU A 78 26.19 -5.48 -2.33
C LEU A 78 25.22 -5.09 -3.45
N ALA A 79 25.40 -3.92 -4.07
CA ALA A 79 24.54 -3.45 -5.15
C ALA A 79 24.59 -4.36 -6.39
N ARG A 80 25.75 -4.96 -6.69
CA ARG A 80 25.90 -5.93 -7.79
C ARG A 80 25.18 -7.26 -7.59
N ARG A 81 24.82 -7.60 -6.35
CA ARG A 81 24.07 -8.83 -6.04
C ARG A 81 22.56 -8.64 -6.16
N ALA A 82 22.09 -7.39 -6.15
CA ALA A 82 20.69 -7.06 -6.33
C ALA A 82 20.38 -6.84 -7.83
N PRO A 83 19.17 -7.20 -8.29
CA PRO A 83 18.72 -6.84 -9.64
C PRO A 83 18.86 -5.34 -9.90
N PRO A 84 19.19 -4.89 -11.13
CA PRO A 84 19.40 -3.47 -11.43
C PRO A 84 18.20 -2.57 -11.11
N TRP A 85 16.99 -3.13 -11.14
CA TRP A 85 15.75 -2.42 -10.84
C TRP A 85 15.47 -2.29 -9.33
N ALA A 86 16.17 -3.04 -8.47
CA ALA A 86 15.94 -3.05 -7.03
C ALA A 86 16.69 -1.90 -6.34
N SER A 87 15.93 -1.01 -5.67
CA SER A 87 16.49 0.11 -4.89
C SER A 87 16.88 -0.26 -3.46
N GLY A 88 16.48 -1.44 -3.00
CA GLY A 88 16.79 -1.99 -1.69
C GLY A 88 16.56 -3.49 -1.65
N PHE A 89 17.06 -4.13 -0.59
CA PHE A 89 16.66 -5.49 -0.22
C PHE A 89 16.89 -5.76 1.28
N ALA A 90 16.07 -6.66 1.83
CA ALA A 90 16.17 -7.13 3.19
C ALA A 90 16.79 -8.54 3.28
N VAL A 91 17.64 -8.76 4.28
CA VAL A 91 18.18 -10.05 4.69
C VAL A 91 17.67 -10.34 6.09
N SER A 92 16.44 -10.86 6.17
CA SER A 92 15.69 -10.94 7.43
C SER A 92 16.35 -11.80 8.50
N GLN A 93 17.07 -12.86 8.13
CA GLN A 93 17.80 -13.72 9.09
C GLN A 93 18.97 -13.01 9.77
N ALA A 94 19.46 -11.91 9.19
CA ALA A 94 20.56 -11.12 9.71
C ALA A 94 20.10 -9.74 10.22
N ASP A 95 18.80 -9.50 10.31
CA ASP A 95 18.21 -8.20 10.69
C ASP A 95 18.84 -7.02 9.94
N THR A 96 19.17 -7.24 8.66
CA THR A 96 19.92 -6.30 7.84
C THR A 96 19.12 -5.90 6.62
N ILE A 97 19.07 -4.61 6.34
CA ILE A 97 18.57 -4.08 5.08
C ILE A 97 19.69 -3.34 4.36
N VAL A 98 19.66 -3.38 3.04
CA VAL A 98 20.59 -2.65 2.17
C VAL A 98 19.77 -1.73 1.29
N ILE A 99 20.13 -0.45 1.24
CA ILE A 99 19.49 0.55 0.39
C ILE A 99 20.55 1.08 -0.56
N MET A 100 20.19 1.24 -1.84
CA MET A 100 21.01 1.80 -2.90
C MET A 100 20.45 3.15 -3.32
N PRO A 101 20.90 4.28 -2.73
CA PRO A 101 20.31 5.58 -2.96
C PRO A 101 20.33 6.04 -4.42
N GLU A 102 21.38 5.67 -5.16
CA GLU A 102 21.52 5.97 -6.60
C GLU A 102 20.58 5.14 -7.49
N ARG A 103 19.73 4.27 -6.92
CA ARG A 103 18.66 3.56 -7.63
C ARG A 103 17.27 4.07 -7.25
N VAL A 104 17.17 5.05 -6.35
CA VAL A 104 15.89 5.66 -5.94
C VAL A 104 15.53 6.76 -6.92
N HIS A 105 15.27 6.35 -8.16
CA HIS A 105 15.00 7.25 -9.28
C HIS A 105 13.65 6.95 -9.97
N ALA A 106 12.98 5.84 -9.62
CA ALA A 106 11.70 5.44 -10.21
C ALA A 106 10.85 4.57 -9.26
N TYR A 107 9.58 4.37 -9.64
CA TYR A 107 8.62 3.45 -8.99
C TYR A 107 9.24 2.06 -8.72
N PRO A 108 8.96 1.39 -7.58
CA PRO A 108 7.87 1.64 -6.62
C PRO A 108 8.07 2.75 -5.58
N TYR A 109 9.26 3.36 -5.52
CA TYR A 109 9.60 4.28 -4.43
C TYR A 109 9.76 5.71 -4.90
N HIS A 110 9.03 6.62 -4.26
CA HIS A 110 9.10 8.07 -4.51
C HIS A 110 10.07 8.79 -3.57
N SER A 111 10.59 8.09 -2.56
CA SER A 111 11.58 8.63 -1.63
C SER A 111 12.38 7.51 -0.94
N LEU A 112 13.56 7.85 -0.43
CA LEU A 112 14.40 6.94 0.34
C LEU A 112 13.74 6.47 1.64
N GLU A 113 12.93 7.34 2.24
CA GLU A 113 12.17 7.03 3.45
C GLU A 113 11.09 5.97 3.15
N ALA A 114 10.50 5.99 1.94
CA ALA A 114 9.57 4.94 1.52
C ALA A 114 10.30 3.60 1.32
N VAL A 115 11.49 3.59 0.69
CA VAL A 115 12.34 2.39 0.60
C VAL A 115 12.66 1.87 2.00
N LEU A 116 13.07 2.74 2.92
CA LEU A 116 13.40 2.37 4.29
C LEU A 116 12.23 1.67 4.99
N VAL A 117 11.02 2.23 4.90
CA VAL A 117 9.82 1.61 5.51
C VAL A 117 9.49 0.29 4.84
N HIS A 118 9.64 0.19 3.51
CA HIS A 118 9.43 -1.06 2.76
C HIS A 118 10.38 -2.16 3.24
N GLU A 119 11.69 -1.90 3.26
CA GLU A 119 12.68 -2.89 3.67
C GLU A 119 12.54 -3.28 5.15
N VAL A 120 12.20 -2.32 6.02
CA VAL A 120 11.88 -2.61 7.43
C VAL A 120 10.64 -3.51 7.55
N ALA A 121 9.64 -3.31 6.69
CA ALA A 121 8.44 -4.15 6.70
C ALA A 121 8.77 -5.62 6.44
N HIS A 122 9.67 -5.94 5.51
CA HIS A 122 10.14 -7.32 5.29
C HIS A 122 10.77 -7.96 6.53
N ILE A 123 11.56 -7.19 7.29
CA ILE A 123 12.12 -7.67 8.57
C ILE A 123 10.99 -7.97 9.56
N LEU A 124 10.02 -7.07 9.70
CA LEU A 124 8.89 -7.26 10.62
C LEU A 124 7.96 -8.41 10.21
N ILE A 125 7.72 -8.60 8.92
CA ILE A 125 6.96 -9.73 8.37
C ILE A 125 7.66 -11.03 8.74
N ALA A 126 8.97 -11.13 8.49
CA ALA A 126 9.75 -12.32 8.82
C ALA A 126 9.79 -12.60 10.32
N ARG A 127 9.92 -11.56 11.16
CA ARG A 127 9.85 -11.69 12.63
C ARG A 127 8.49 -12.19 13.09
N SER A 128 7.41 -11.63 12.56
CA SER A 128 6.04 -12.04 12.88
C SER A 128 5.78 -13.49 12.50
N ALA A 129 6.21 -13.92 11.30
CA ALA A 129 6.11 -15.30 10.83
C ALA A 129 7.18 -16.25 11.42
N ARG A 130 8.08 -15.78 12.32
CA ARG A 130 9.21 -16.54 12.87
C ARG A 130 10.07 -17.23 11.79
N GLY A 131 10.34 -16.51 10.70
CA GLY A 131 11.16 -16.99 9.57
C GLY A 131 10.48 -18.05 8.70
N ARG A 132 9.20 -18.36 8.91
CA ARG A 132 8.44 -19.27 8.06
C ARG A 132 8.19 -18.64 6.69
N PRO A 133 8.10 -19.46 5.63
CA PRO A 133 7.94 -18.95 4.28
C PRO A 133 6.62 -18.20 4.11
N VAL A 134 6.70 -17.03 3.48
CA VAL A 134 5.56 -16.19 3.09
C VAL A 134 5.59 -16.07 1.57
N PRO A 135 4.46 -16.23 0.85
CA PRO A 135 4.42 -15.99 -0.59
C PRO A 135 4.89 -14.59 -0.97
N ARG A 136 5.59 -14.47 -2.09
CA ARG A 136 6.28 -13.22 -2.44
C ARG A 136 5.30 -12.08 -2.64
N TRP A 137 4.17 -12.32 -3.29
CA TRP A 137 3.12 -11.32 -3.50
C TRP A 137 2.56 -10.76 -2.19
N PHE A 138 2.48 -11.59 -1.14
CA PHE A 138 1.92 -11.16 0.13
C PHE A 138 2.94 -10.33 0.91
N ASP A 139 4.19 -10.80 0.97
CA ASP A 139 5.32 -10.08 1.58
C ASP A 139 5.53 -8.70 0.92
N GLU A 140 5.65 -8.67 -0.41
CA GLU A 140 5.82 -7.44 -1.19
C GLU A 140 4.59 -6.53 -1.12
N GLY A 141 3.38 -7.10 -1.19
CA GLY A 141 2.15 -6.33 -1.08
C GLY A 141 2.01 -5.66 0.29
N LEU A 142 2.35 -6.35 1.37
CA LEU A 142 2.36 -5.78 2.72
C LEU A 142 3.41 -4.68 2.86
N ALA A 143 4.63 -4.92 2.37
CA ALA A 143 5.72 -3.94 2.40
C ALA A 143 5.35 -2.67 1.61
N MET A 144 4.71 -2.82 0.44
CA MET A 144 4.19 -1.70 -0.35
C MET A 144 3.07 -0.93 0.36
N VAL A 145 2.11 -1.64 0.98
CA VAL A 145 1.03 -1.01 1.73
C VAL A 145 1.55 -0.27 2.97
N ALA A 146 2.60 -0.80 3.60
CA ALA A 146 3.26 -0.16 4.73
C ALA A 146 4.02 1.11 4.34
N ALA A 147 4.74 1.07 3.21
CA ALA A 147 5.70 2.09 2.81
C ALA A 147 5.07 3.39 2.30
N HIS A 148 3.89 3.34 1.68
CA HIS A 148 3.28 4.54 1.10
C HIS A 148 1.75 4.57 1.17
N THR A 149 1.24 5.80 1.21
CA THR A 149 -0.20 6.08 1.08
C THR A 149 -0.63 5.89 -0.36
N TRP A 150 -1.77 5.23 -0.58
CA TRP A 150 -2.30 5.00 -1.92
C TRP A 150 -2.92 6.26 -2.49
N GLY A 151 -2.30 6.82 -3.53
CA GLY A 151 -2.71 8.06 -4.18
C GLY A 151 -3.48 7.87 -5.49
N LEU A 152 -3.74 8.98 -6.18
CA LEU A 152 -4.33 8.98 -7.52
C LEU A 152 -3.40 8.31 -8.54
N GLU A 153 -2.09 8.54 -8.43
CA GLU A 153 -1.11 7.92 -9.31
C GLU A 153 -1.08 6.40 -9.21
N ASP A 154 -1.20 5.84 -8.00
CA ASP A 154 -1.22 4.39 -7.80
C ASP A 154 -2.47 3.76 -8.40
N ARG A 155 -3.60 4.47 -8.35
CA ARG A 155 -4.83 4.06 -9.05
C ARG A 155 -4.62 4.07 -10.55
N ALA A 156 -4.01 5.12 -11.10
CA ALA A 156 -3.71 5.19 -12.54
C ALA A 156 -2.77 4.06 -12.97
N ARG A 157 -1.70 3.81 -12.20
CA ARG A 157 -0.77 2.69 -12.43
C ARG A 157 -1.46 1.33 -12.37
N LEU A 158 -2.37 1.12 -11.40
CA LEU A 158 -3.19 -0.09 -11.34
C LEU A 158 -4.07 -0.24 -12.59
N VAL A 159 -4.73 0.83 -13.04
CA VAL A 159 -5.50 0.81 -14.30
C VAL A 159 -4.61 0.41 -15.47
N TRP A 160 -3.42 1.01 -15.60
CA TRP A 160 -2.46 0.64 -16.65
C TRP A 160 -2.01 -0.81 -16.54
N ALA A 161 -1.65 -1.30 -15.35
CA ALA A 161 -1.25 -2.69 -15.11
C ALA A 161 -2.34 -3.71 -15.47
N MET A 162 -3.61 -3.33 -15.34
CA MET A 162 -4.78 -4.13 -15.71
C MET A 162 -5.09 -4.07 -17.21
N VAL A 163 -4.87 -2.92 -17.87
CA VAL A 163 -5.08 -2.79 -19.32
C VAL A 163 -3.96 -3.46 -20.10
N ALA A 164 -2.72 -3.31 -19.64
CA ALA A 164 -1.53 -3.81 -20.33
C ALA A 164 -1.34 -5.34 -20.20
N GLY A 165 -2.05 -6.00 -19.30
CA GLY A 165 -1.86 -7.44 -19.07
C GLY A 165 -3.15 -8.16 -18.70
N ARG A 166 -3.19 -9.46 -18.98
CA ARG A 166 -4.29 -10.33 -18.58
C ARG A 166 -4.36 -10.52 -17.05
N PRO A 167 -5.50 -10.97 -16.51
CA PRO A 167 -5.56 -11.58 -15.19
C PRO A 167 -4.51 -12.68 -15.05
N ILE A 168 -3.85 -12.71 -13.90
CA ILE A 168 -2.80 -13.66 -13.56
C ILE A 168 -3.09 -14.30 -12.21
N SER A 169 -2.61 -15.53 -12.01
CA SER A 169 -2.75 -16.21 -10.73
C SER A 169 -1.77 -15.70 -9.68
N PHE A 170 -1.98 -16.03 -8.41
CA PHE A 170 -1.02 -15.68 -7.34
C PHE A 170 0.35 -16.32 -7.57
N ASP A 171 0.40 -17.57 -8.05
CA ASP A 171 1.64 -18.24 -8.43
C ASP A 171 2.35 -17.54 -9.60
N GLU A 172 1.57 -17.03 -10.57
CA GLU A 172 2.11 -16.27 -11.69
C GLU A 172 2.63 -14.90 -11.23
N LEU A 173 1.94 -14.25 -10.29
CA LEU A 173 2.38 -13.01 -9.66
C LEU A 173 3.71 -13.19 -8.92
N ASP A 174 3.89 -14.30 -8.19
CA ASP A 174 5.17 -14.64 -7.54
C ASP A 174 6.31 -14.85 -8.55
N ARG A 175 6.01 -15.34 -9.76
CA ARG A 175 7.00 -15.48 -10.83
C ARG A 175 7.40 -14.15 -11.45
N LEU A 176 6.48 -13.20 -11.58
CA LEU A 176 6.77 -11.88 -12.17
C LEU A 176 7.85 -11.11 -11.41
N PHE A 177 7.96 -11.28 -10.09
CA PHE A 177 9.05 -10.68 -9.30
C PHE A 177 10.45 -11.17 -9.70
N LYS A 178 10.56 -12.29 -10.41
CA LYS A 178 11.84 -12.85 -10.88
C LYS A 178 12.18 -12.41 -12.31
N MET A 179 11.32 -11.63 -12.95
CA MET A 179 11.47 -11.19 -14.33
C MET A 179 12.16 -9.81 -14.41
N ASP A 180 12.07 -9.15 -15.56
CA ASP A 180 12.71 -7.85 -15.78
C ASP A 180 12.05 -6.71 -14.98
N GLY A 181 12.57 -5.49 -15.12
CA GLY A 181 12.11 -4.35 -14.34
C GLY A 181 10.64 -3.96 -14.57
N ALA A 182 10.12 -4.12 -15.80
CA ALA A 182 8.73 -3.74 -16.10
C ALA A 182 7.75 -4.74 -15.51
N ASP A 183 8.07 -6.04 -15.61
CA ASP A 183 7.28 -7.10 -15.00
C ASP A 183 7.29 -7.02 -13.47
N ALA A 184 8.45 -6.73 -12.87
CA ALA A 184 8.57 -6.51 -11.44
C ALA A 184 7.73 -5.31 -10.96
N GLN A 185 7.76 -4.18 -11.69
CA GLN A 185 6.92 -3.03 -11.37
C GLN A 185 5.42 -3.36 -11.43
N ARG A 186 5.00 -4.11 -12.46
CA ARG A 186 3.61 -4.61 -12.54
C ARG A 186 3.27 -5.50 -11.35
N ALA A 187 4.19 -6.38 -10.94
CA ALA A 187 4.01 -7.25 -9.79
C ALA A 187 3.80 -6.45 -8.49
N TYR A 188 4.61 -5.42 -8.23
CA TYR A 188 4.45 -4.53 -7.08
C TYR A 188 3.06 -3.86 -7.03
N VAL A 189 2.60 -3.33 -8.17
CA VAL A 189 1.28 -2.68 -8.28
C VAL A 189 0.16 -3.67 -7.96
N LEU A 190 0.22 -4.88 -8.55
CA LEU A 190 -0.81 -5.90 -8.36
C LEU A 190 -0.80 -6.47 -6.93
N ALA A 191 0.38 -6.78 -6.39
CA ALA A 191 0.55 -7.25 -5.02
C ALA A 191 -0.02 -6.26 -3.99
N ALA A 192 0.32 -4.97 -4.13
CA ALA A 192 -0.22 -3.92 -3.27
C ALA A 192 -1.74 -3.78 -3.42
N ALA A 193 -2.27 -3.83 -4.65
CA ALA A 193 -3.71 -3.75 -4.91
C ALA A 193 -4.47 -4.93 -4.29
N LEU A 194 -3.92 -6.14 -4.39
CA LEU A 194 -4.49 -7.37 -3.85
C LEU A 194 -4.49 -7.37 -2.31
N VAL A 195 -3.37 -7.02 -1.68
CA VAL A 195 -3.31 -6.89 -0.21
C VAL A 195 -4.31 -5.85 0.27
N ARG A 196 -4.43 -4.70 -0.40
CA ARG A 196 -5.46 -3.69 -0.05
C ARG A 196 -6.88 -4.21 -0.26
N TYR A 197 -7.11 -5.07 -1.26
CA TYR A 197 -8.41 -5.72 -1.45
C TYR A 197 -8.72 -6.66 -0.27
N ILE A 198 -7.77 -7.49 0.15
CA ILE A 198 -7.91 -8.38 1.31
C ILE A 198 -8.18 -7.56 2.57
N LEU A 199 -7.39 -6.51 2.84
CA LEU A 199 -7.57 -5.63 4.00
C LEU A 199 -8.96 -5.00 4.06
N ARG A 200 -9.53 -4.60 2.90
CA ARG A 200 -10.88 -4.01 2.83
C ARG A 200 -12.00 -5.02 3.06
N ASN A 201 -11.84 -6.26 2.56
CA ASN A 201 -12.93 -7.25 2.55
C ASN A 201 -12.87 -8.23 3.73
N SER A 202 -11.67 -8.57 4.20
CA SER A 202 -11.42 -9.51 5.30
C SER A 202 -11.02 -8.81 6.61
N GLY A 203 -10.72 -7.51 6.54
CA GLY A 203 -10.44 -6.66 7.71
C GLY A 203 -8.95 -6.40 7.95
N GLN A 204 -8.68 -5.32 8.68
CA GLN A 204 -7.33 -4.78 8.87
C GLN A 204 -6.39 -5.69 9.68
N SER A 205 -6.94 -6.60 10.48
CA SER A 205 -6.16 -7.55 11.29
C SER A 205 -5.77 -8.82 10.54
N THR A 206 -6.29 -9.03 9.33
CA THR A 206 -6.06 -10.23 8.52
C THR A 206 -4.57 -10.60 8.42
N PRO A 207 -3.65 -9.68 8.07
CA PRO A 207 -2.27 -10.09 7.83
C PRO A 207 -1.55 -10.55 9.10
N ARG A 208 -1.73 -9.85 10.23
CA ARG A 208 -1.11 -10.25 11.51
C ARG A 208 -1.65 -11.59 12.01
N GLU A 209 -2.91 -11.91 11.75
CA GLU A 209 -3.51 -13.19 12.12
C GLU A 209 -2.93 -14.34 11.28
N ILE A 210 -2.78 -14.13 9.96
CA ILE A 210 -2.12 -15.08 9.06
C ILE A 210 -0.67 -15.30 9.50
N LEU A 211 0.11 -14.23 9.72
CA LEU A 211 1.51 -14.32 10.14
C LEU A 211 1.66 -15.04 11.49
N ALA A 212 0.73 -14.82 12.43
CA ALA A 212 0.71 -15.53 13.71
C ALA A 212 0.42 -17.03 13.59
N LEU A 213 -0.38 -17.46 12.60
CA LEU A 213 -0.59 -18.88 12.29
C LEU A 213 0.65 -19.49 11.62
N LEU A 214 1.28 -18.77 10.68
CA LEU A 214 2.54 -19.20 10.09
C LEU A 214 3.60 -19.43 11.17
N ALA A 215 3.73 -18.52 12.14
CA ALA A 215 4.64 -18.65 13.27
C ALA A 215 4.44 -19.93 14.10
N LYS A 216 3.23 -20.49 14.09
CA LYS A 216 2.87 -21.75 14.74
C LYS A 216 3.11 -22.98 13.85
N GLY A 217 3.53 -22.78 12.60
CA GLY A 217 3.84 -23.84 11.64
C GLY A 217 2.70 -24.20 10.69
N VAL A 218 1.59 -23.46 10.71
CA VAL A 218 0.48 -23.66 9.76
C VAL A 218 0.94 -23.24 8.35
N PRO A 219 0.71 -24.03 7.30
CA PRO A 219 0.99 -23.63 5.92
C PRO A 219 0.21 -22.38 5.51
N PHE A 220 0.75 -21.59 4.58
CA PHE A 220 0.16 -20.30 4.21
C PHE A 220 -1.28 -20.41 3.70
N ASP A 221 -1.56 -21.30 2.76
CA ASP A 221 -2.89 -21.45 2.16
C ASP A 221 -3.94 -21.83 3.21
N GLU A 222 -3.54 -22.67 4.16
CA GLU A 222 -4.39 -23.07 5.28
C GLU A 222 -4.61 -21.90 6.25
N ALA A 223 -3.54 -21.19 6.64
CA ALA A 223 -3.64 -20.00 7.50
C ALA A 223 -4.50 -18.91 6.87
N PHE A 224 -4.34 -18.68 5.56
CA PHE A 224 -5.13 -17.73 4.80
C PHE A 224 -6.61 -18.10 4.80
N THR A 225 -6.93 -19.37 4.55
CA THR A 225 -8.30 -19.87 4.54
C THR A 225 -8.93 -19.82 5.93
N GLN A 226 -8.19 -20.17 6.98
CA GLN A 226 -8.68 -20.09 8.37
C GLN A 226 -9.05 -18.66 8.78
N VAL A 227 -8.25 -17.66 8.38
CA VAL A 227 -8.48 -16.25 8.76
C VAL A 227 -9.54 -15.59 7.88
N THR A 228 -9.49 -15.79 6.56
CA THR A 228 -10.37 -15.09 5.61
C THR A 228 -11.68 -15.83 5.35
N SER A 229 -11.78 -17.11 5.76
CA SER A 229 -12.84 -18.04 5.36
C SER A 229 -12.97 -18.24 3.84
N LEU A 230 -11.94 -17.85 3.07
CA LEU A 230 -11.87 -17.94 1.61
C LEU A 230 -10.55 -18.61 1.22
N THR A 231 -10.61 -19.44 0.19
CA THR A 231 -9.41 -19.96 -0.46
C THR A 231 -8.72 -18.87 -1.27
N LEU A 232 -7.43 -19.07 -1.57
CA LEU A 232 -6.67 -18.15 -2.43
C LEU A 232 -7.33 -18.01 -3.81
N ALA A 233 -7.83 -19.09 -4.40
CA ALA A 233 -8.49 -19.08 -5.70
C ALA A 233 -9.81 -18.27 -5.70
N GLU A 234 -10.58 -18.34 -4.61
CA GLU A 234 -11.80 -17.54 -4.45
C GLU A 234 -11.47 -16.05 -4.35
N VAL A 235 -10.45 -15.68 -3.58
CA VAL A 235 -10.00 -14.29 -3.47
C VAL A 235 -9.43 -13.78 -4.79
N GLU A 236 -8.66 -14.60 -5.50
CA GLU A 236 -8.14 -14.28 -6.83
C GLU A 236 -9.29 -13.97 -7.80
N THR A 237 -10.28 -14.87 -7.88
CA THR A 237 -11.46 -14.71 -8.73
C THR A 237 -12.23 -13.44 -8.37
N ALA A 238 -12.48 -13.22 -7.09
CA ALA A 238 -13.23 -12.07 -6.60
C ALA A 238 -12.49 -10.74 -6.82
N PHE A 239 -11.17 -10.72 -6.65
CA PHE A 239 -10.31 -9.57 -6.95
C PHE A 239 -10.39 -9.17 -8.42
N TRP A 240 -10.22 -10.13 -9.34
CA TRP A 240 -10.31 -9.85 -10.77
C TRP A 240 -11.73 -9.45 -11.20
N ALA A 241 -12.78 -10.04 -10.61
CA ALA A 241 -14.16 -9.63 -10.85
C ALA A 241 -14.44 -8.19 -10.39
N HIS A 242 -13.87 -7.77 -9.26
CA HIS A 242 -13.98 -6.39 -8.77
C HIS A 242 -13.24 -5.39 -9.67
N GLN A 243 -12.07 -5.80 -10.20
CA GLN A 243 -11.17 -4.95 -10.97
C GLN A 243 -11.65 -4.78 -12.42
N THR A 244 -12.30 -5.80 -12.98
CA THR A 244 -12.86 -5.81 -14.35
C THR A 244 -14.16 -5.00 -14.51
N MET A 245 -14.61 -4.27 -13.48
CA MET A 245 -15.67 -3.26 -13.66
C MET A 245 -15.28 -2.27 -14.77
N TRP A 246 -13.99 -1.91 -14.88
CA TRP A 246 -13.47 -1.06 -15.95
C TRP A 246 -13.58 -1.70 -17.33
N SER A 247 -13.40 -3.01 -17.46
CA SER A 247 -13.60 -3.74 -18.73
C SER A 247 -15.04 -3.61 -19.25
N ARG A 248 -16.00 -3.40 -18.35
CA ARG A 248 -17.42 -3.17 -18.69
C ARG A 248 -17.70 -1.71 -19.05
N TRP A 249 -17.08 -0.76 -18.37
CA TRP A 249 -17.32 0.68 -18.62
C TRP A 249 -16.42 1.30 -19.68
N VAL A 250 -15.21 0.77 -19.93
CA VAL A 250 -14.29 1.31 -20.94
C VAL A 250 -14.92 1.25 -22.34
N PRO A 251 -15.46 0.11 -22.82
CA PRO A 251 -16.16 0.07 -24.12
C PRO A 251 -17.38 1.00 -24.17
N VAL A 252 -18.05 1.22 -23.03
CA VAL A 252 -19.18 2.14 -22.92
C VAL A 252 -18.70 3.60 -22.99
N ALA A 253 -17.60 3.94 -22.30
CA ALA A 253 -17.02 5.28 -22.25
C ALA A 253 -16.29 5.68 -23.53
N THR A 254 -15.66 4.72 -24.20
CA THR A 254 -15.06 4.91 -25.53
C THR A 254 -16.04 4.55 -26.64
N SER A 255 -17.31 4.26 -26.32
CA SER A 255 -18.31 4.02 -27.36
C SER A 255 -18.50 5.29 -28.18
N SER A 256 -18.72 5.12 -29.48
CA SER A 256 -19.03 6.24 -30.38
C SER A 256 -20.21 7.06 -29.86
N ALA A 257 -21.21 6.42 -29.23
CA ALA A 257 -22.36 7.08 -28.65
C ALA A 257 -21.99 8.03 -27.48
N MET A 258 -21.06 7.63 -26.62
CA MET A 258 -20.62 8.45 -25.48
C MET A 258 -19.75 9.63 -25.93
N LEU A 259 -18.90 9.43 -26.94
CA LEU A 259 -18.17 10.51 -27.61
C LEU A 259 -19.12 11.53 -28.23
N TRP A 260 -20.13 11.06 -28.98
CA TRP A 260 -21.15 11.95 -29.56
C TRP A 260 -21.95 12.68 -28.46
N LEU A 261 -22.33 12.01 -27.38
CA LEU A 261 -23.01 12.63 -26.25
C LEU A 261 -22.16 13.77 -25.63
N ALA A 262 -20.87 13.54 -25.40
CA ALA A 262 -19.95 14.54 -24.88
C ALA A 262 -19.81 15.75 -25.83
N ILE A 263 -19.66 15.49 -27.13
CA ILE A 263 -19.61 16.54 -28.17
C ILE A 263 -20.92 17.34 -28.18
N THR A 264 -22.09 16.68 -28.12
CA THR A 264 -23.39 17.34 -28.08
C THR A 264 -23.56 18.20 -26.83
N LEU A 265 -23.15 17.72 -25.65
CA LEU A 265 -23.20 18.49 -24.42
C LEU A 265 -22.29 19.73 -24.47
N LEU A 266 -21.08 19.59 -25.02
CA LEU A 266 -20.17 20.71 -25.26
C LEU A 266 -20.77 21.73 -26.24
N ALA A 267 -21.39 21.26 -27.33
CA ALA A 267 -22.06 22.12 -28.30
C ALA A 267 -23.24 22.88 -27.65
N LEU A 268 -24.07 22.20 -26.86
CA LEU A 268 -25.18 22.82 -26.11
C LEU A 268 -24.68 23.85 -25.08
N TYR A 269 -23.59 23.53 -24.38
CA TYR A 269 -22.95 24.46 -23.44
C TYR A 269 -22.43 25.70 -24.16
N ALA A 270 -21.69 25.52 -25.27
CA ALA A 270 -21.18 26.61 -26.08
C ALA A 270 -22.31 27.47 -26.66
N PHE A 271 -23.40 26.85 -27.11
CA PHE A 271 -24.59 27.54 -27.60
C PHE A 271 -25.27 28.38 -26.50
N ARG A 272 -25.48 27.82 -25.31
CA ARG A 272 -26.03 28.57 -24.17
C ARG A 272 -25.14 29.73 -23.75
N ARG A 273 -23.82 29.52 -23.72
CA ARG A 273 -22.84 30.59 -23.43
C ARG A 273 -22.91 31.70 -24.47
N ARG A 274 -22.98 31.34 -25.76
CA ARG A 274 -23.13 32.29 -26.87
C ARG A 274 -24.43 33.07 -26.79
N GLN A 275 -25.56 32.42 -26.47
CA GLN A 275 -26.84 33.11 -26.29
C GLN A 275 -26.79 34.10 -25.13
N LYS A 276 -26.24 33.70 -23.98
CA LYS A 276 -26.07 34.61 -22.83
C LYS A 276 -25.20 35.82 -23.19
N HIS A 277 -24.12 35.60 -23.94
CA HIS A 277 -23.25 36.68 -24.40
C HIS A 277 -23.94 37.60 -25.41
N ALA A 278 -24.70 37.05 -26.35
CA ALA A 278 -25.46 37.84 -27.34
C ALA A 278 -26.57 38.67 -26.69
N LEU A 279 -27.27 38.12 -25.69
CA LEU A 279 -28.26 38.85 -24.90
C LEU A 279 -27.61 39.96 -24.06
N ALA A 280 -26.43 39.72 -23.49
CA ALA A 280 -25.69 40.74 -22.75
C ALA A 280 -25.20 41.89 -23.65
N VAL A 281 -24.79 41.60 -24.89
CA VAL A 281 -24.42 42.62 -25.89
C VAL A 281 -25.63 43.43 -26.34
N ARG A 282 -26.78 42.78 -26.61
CA ARG A 282 -28.02 43.49 -26.98
C ARG A 282 -28.51 44.43 -25.88
N ARG A 283 -28.46 44.00 -24.61
CA ARG A 283 -28.82 44.87 -23.49
C ARG A 283 -27.93 46.11 -23.40
N ARG A 284 -26.63 45.97 -23.68
CA ARG A 284 -25.71 47.11 -23.72
C ARG A 284 -26.03 48.09 -24.86
N TRP A 285 -26.39 47.58 -26.04
CA TRP A 285 -26.80 48.43 -27.17
C TRP A 285 -28.15 49.12 -26.91
N GLU A 286 -29.09 48.44 -26.25
CA GLU A 286 -30.36 49.06 -25.82
C GLU A 286 -30.14 50.15 -24.75
N GLU A 287 -29.13 50.00 -23.89
CA GLU A 287 -28.72 51.02 -22.92
C GLU A 287 -27.98 52.20 -23.59
N GLU A 288 -27.17 51.95 -24.62
CA GLU A 288 -26.45 52.98 -25.40
C GLU A 288 -27.38 53.76 -26.36
N ASP A 289 -28.40 53.14 -26.95
CA ASP A 289 -29.41 53.82 -27.79
C ASP A 289 -30.38 54.70 -26.98
N LEU A 290 -30.39 54.58 -25.65
CA LEU A 290 -31.24 55.34 -24.72
C LEU A 290 -30.54 56.53 -24.06
N GLU A 291 -29.23 56.74 -24.29
CA GLU A 291 -28.54 57.98 -23.93
C GLU A 291 -28.22 58.81 -25.20
N PRO A 292 -28.79 60.03 -25.36
CA PRO A 292 -28.54 60.90 -26.51
C PRO A 292 -27.17 61.61 -26.50
#